data_AF-A0A0F8LC26-F1
#
_entry.id   AF-A0A0F8LC26-F1
#
_cell.length_a   1.000
_cell.length_b   1.000
_cell.length_c   1.000
_cell.angle_alpha   90.00
_cell.angle_beta   90.00
_cell.angle_gamma   90.00
#
_symmetry.space_group_name_H-M   'P 1'
#
loop_
_entity.id
_entity.type
_entity.pdbx_description
1 polymer ?
#
loop_
_entity_poly.entity_id
_entity_poly.type
_entity_poly.pdbx_seq_one_letter_code
_entity_poly.pdbx_strand_id
1 'polypeptide(L)'
;MLRLRIPPATKVTGILLKALEDIEAARNELEKKGISGGSAGKRVRAVVACQGNRVCRNGLIDCERLACIIDKKYFGEAVPKKLKIAVTGCPAACVRPQDNDFGIMGTVKPEVLEENCVGCKRCEKACKMGAIKVVEDKASIDTEKCILCGACIAACRKDALRAEKTGCTVFAGGKAGLRPKQGTKILELAEEKQLFSVLEKTFDYYRNEGLEGERLGDLIERLGIERYLDAIGRSPCDGDLS
;
A
#
# COMPACT_ATOMS: atom_id res chain seq x y z
N MET A 1 15.26 -11.86 21.47
CA MET A 1 13.97 -11.77 20.78
C MET A 1 14.10 -12.32 19.36
N LEU A 2 13.52 -13.48 19.10
CA LEU A 2 13.52 -14.11 17.79
C LEU A 2 12.44 -13.46 16.93
N ARG A 3 12.78 -12.87 15.78
CA ARG A 3 11.77 -12.35 14.85
C ARG A 3 11.36 -13.47 13.92
N LEU A 4 10.06 -13.62 13.69
CA LEU A 4 9.51 -14.69 12.88
C LEU A 4 8.66 -14.15 11.75
N ARG A 5 8.46 -15.01 10.77
CA ARG A 5 7.63 -14.75 9.63
C ARG A 5 7.00 -16.06 9.17
N ILE A 6 5.74 -16.00 8.77
CA ILE A 6 5.10 -17.04 7.99
C ILE A 6 5.23 -16.62 6.52
N PRO A 7 6.05 -17.31 5.71
CA PRO A 7 6.12 -17.05 4.29
C PRO A 7 4.74 -17.30 3.65
N PRO A 8 4.38 -16.57 2.58
CA PRO A 8 5.17 -15.53 1.91
C PRO A 8 4.90 -14.08 2.40
N ALA A 9 3.92 -13.80 3.27
CA ALA A 9 3.57 -12.39 3.54
C ALA A 9 2.95 -12.12 4.93
N THR A 10 3.49 -12.70 6.00
CA THR A 10 2.99 -12.39 7.35
C THR A 10 4.12 -12.28 8.36
N LYS A 11 4.28 -11.08 8.93
CA LYS A 11 5.17 -10.83 10.04
C LYS A 11 4.54 -11.34 11.35
N VAL A 12 5.20 -12.28 12.02
CA VAL A 12 4.87 -12.65 13.40
C VAL A 12 5.80 -11.89 14.32
N THR A 13 5.24 -11.05 15.21
CA THR A 13 6.06 -10.25 16.12
C THR A 13 6.70 -11.18 17.17
N GLY A 14 7.97 -10.93 17.44
CA GLY A 14 8.93 -11.95 17.85
C GLY A 14 8.67 -12.71 19.14
N ILE A 15 9.23 -13.92 19.23
CA ILE A 15 9.24 -14.77 20.41
C ILE A 15 10.35 -14.31 21.37
N LEU A 16 9.98 -14.10 22.62
CA LEU A 16 10.92 -13.85 23.72
C LEU A 16 11.28 -15.20 24.33
N LEU A 17 12.53 -15.63 24.12
CA LEU A 17 13.08 -16.85 24.72
C LEU A 17 13.78 -16.49 26.04
N LYS A 18 13.76 -17.43 27.00
CA LYS A 18 14.32 -17.24 28.34
C LYS A 18 15.85 -17.33 28.34
N ALA A 19 16.44 -18.23 27.56
CA ALA A 19 17.88 -18.35 27.40
C ALA A 19 18.32 -18.16 25.93
N LEU A 20 19.57 -17.73 25.74
CA LEU A 20 20.18 -17.56 24.42
C LEU A 20 20.44 -18.92 23.73
N GLU A 21 20.73 -19.95 24.53
CA GLU A 21 20.99 -21.33 24.08
C GLU A 21 19.76 -21.97 23.41
N ASP A 22 18.55 -21.53 23.79
CA ASP A 22 17.29 -22.05 23.23
C ASP A 22 16.99 -21.55 21.81
N ILE A 23 17.75 -20.57 21.30
CA ILE A 23 17.44 -19.88 20.04
C ILE A 23 17.53 -20.83 18.84
N GLU A 24 18.58 -21.63 18.76
CA GLU A 24 18.80 -22.51 17.60
C GLU A 24 17.80 -23.65 17.57
N ALA A 25 17.54 -24.28 18.73
CA ALA A 25 16.52 -25.32 18.87
C ALA A 25 15.13 -24.80 18.49
N ALA A 26 14.74 -23.63 19.00
CA ALA A 26 13.47 -23.01 18.68
C ALA A 26 13.35 -22.66 17.19
N ARG A 27 14.42 -22.14 16.56
CA ARG A 27 14.43 -21.86 15.12
C ARG A 27 14.23 -23.12 14.30
N ASN A 28 14.95 -24.18 14.60
CA ASN A 28 14.86 -25.45 13.87
C ASN A 28 13.46 -26.05 13.97
N GLU A 29 12.80 -25.97 15.14
CA GLU A 29 11.44 -26.46 15.31
C GLU A 29 10.42 -25.64 14.51
N LEU A 30 10.60 -24.32 14.47
CA LEU A 30 9.75 -23.41 13.72
C LEU A 30 9.92 -23.57 12.21
N GLU A 31 11.14 -23.79 11.74
CA GLU A 31 11.44 -24.05 10.33
C GLU A 31 10.79 -25.37 9.86
N LYS A 32 10.80 -26.42 10.71
CA LYS A 32 10.05 -27.67 10.44
C LYS A 32 8.53 -27.44 10.28
N LYS A 33 8.00 -26.37 10.89
CA LYS A 33 6.59 -25.95 10.78
C LYS A 33 6.37 -24.91 9.67
N GLY A 34 7.38 -24.62 8.84
CA GLY A 34 7.30 -23.65 7.76
C GLY A 34 7.39 -22.19 8.20
N ILE A 35 7.77 -21.92 9.45
CA ILE A 35 7.94 -20.57 9.99
C ILE A 35 9.41 -20.20 9.92
N SER A 36 9.74 -19.15 9.16
CA SER A 36 11.12 -18.74 8.94
C SER A 36 11.55 -17.55 9.81
N GLY A 37 12.87 -17.36 9.88
CA GLY A 37 13.47 -16.19 10.51
C GLY A 37 13.05 -14.88 9.85
N GLY A 38 12.64 -13.91 10.67
CA GLY A 38 12.33 -12.56 10.24
C GLY A 38 13.57 -11.69 10.05
N SER A 39 13.45 -10.66 9.22
CA SER A 39 14.54 -9.72 8.95
C SER A 39 14.78 -8.71 10.09
N ALA A 40 16.05 -8.44 10.39
CA ALA A 40 16.56 -7.49 11.37
C ALA A 40 17.66 -6.57 10.79
N GLY A 41 17.94 -5.44 11.46
CA GLY A 41 18.95 -4.48 11.03
C GLY A 41 18.59 -3.66 9.78
N LYS A 42 19.62 -3.37 8.98
CA LYS A 42 19.62 -2.57 7.74
C LYS A 42 19.17 -3.42 6.54
N ARG A 43 17.95 -3.93 6.65
CA ARG A 43 17.35 -4.86 5.68
C ARG A 43 15.87 -4.59 5.47
N VAL A 44 15.37 -5.00 4.32
CA VAL A 44 13.93 -5.01 4.00
C VAL A 44 13.21 -5.94 4.98
N ARG A 45 12.08 -5.47 5.52
CA ARG A 45 11.25 -6.23 6.45
C ARG A 45 10.18 -7.01 5.70
N ALA A 46 9.66 -8.04 6.36
CA ALA A 46 8.51 -8.80 5.87
C ALA A 46 7.39 -7.85 5.42
N VAL A 47 6.86 -8.08 4.23
CA VAL A 47 5.75 -7.29 3.69
C VAL A 47 4.53 -7.53 4.55
N VAL A 48 3.80 -6.45 4.89
CA VAL A 48 2.56 -6.55 5.66
C VAL A 48 1.38 -6.28 4.75
N ALA A 49 0.45 -7.22 4.67
CA ALA A 49 -0.73 -7.11 3.82
C ALA A 49 -2.02 -7.20 4.64
N CYS A 50 -3.07 -6.52 4.17
CA CYS A 50 -4.44 -6.79 4.63
C CYS A 50 -5.05 -7.95 3.84
N GLN A 51 -6.29 -8.33 4.18
CA GLN A 51 -7.00 -9.45 3.56
C GLN A 51 -7.32 -9.27 2.06
N GLY A 52 -7.32 -8.03 1.56
CA GLY A 52 -7.58 -7.76 0.13
C GLY A 52 -8.97 -8.20 -0.35
N ASN A 53 -9.13 -8.27 -1.67
CA ASN A 53 -10.40 -8.60 -2.34
C ASN A 53 -10.77 -10.10 -2.30
N ARG A 54 -9.84 -10.98 -1.91
CA ARG A 54 -10.10 -12.42 -1.79
C ARG A 54 -11.06 -12.76 -0.65
N VAL A 55 -11.05 -11.96 0.42
CA VAL A 55 -11.83 -12.22 1.65
C VAL A 55 -12.64 -10.99 2.07
N CYS A 56 -12.09 -9.78 1.96
CA CYS A 56 -12.76 -8.58 2.44
C CYS A 56 -13.68 -8.00 1.36
N ARG A 57 -14.94 -7.73 1.72
CA ARG A 57 -15.94 -7.07 0.85
C ARG A 57 -15.55 -5.68 0.37
N ASN A 58 -14.66 -5.00 1.11
CA ASN A 58 -14.15 -3.68 0.73
C ASN A 58 -12.87 -3.76 -0.11
N GLY A 59 -12.26 -4.94 -0.24
CA GLY A 59 -10.99 -5.09 -0.95
C GLY A 59 -11.16 -4.85 -2.45
N LEU A 60 -10.31 -4.00 -3.03
CA LEU A 60 -10.30 -3.67 -4.45
C LEU A 60 -9.20 -4.42 -5.20
N ILE A 61 -8.13 -4.82 -4.51
CA ILE A 61 -6.97 -5.53 -5.09
C ILE A 61 -6.64 -6.80 -4.31
N ASP A 62 -5.95 -7.72 -4.97
CA ASP A 62 -5.41 -8.93 -4.36
C ASP A 62 -4.11 -8.61 -3.60
N CYS A 63 -4.27 -8.24 -2.33
CA CYS A 63 -3.15 -7.87 -1.47
C CYS A 63 -2.22 -9.04 -1.17
N GLU A 64 -2.76 -10.26 -1.05
CA GLU A 64 -1.97 -11.43 -0.73
C GLU A 64 -1.01 -11.73 -1.88
N ARG A 65 -1.52 -11.83 -3.11
CA ARG A 65 -0.68 -12.08 -4.29
C ARG A 65 0.41 -11.02 -4.46
N LEU A 66 0.05 -9.74 -4.37
CA LEU A 66 1.03 -8.66 -4.51
C LEU A 66 2.10 -8.72 -3.42
N ALA A 67 1.69 -8.95 -2.17
CA ALA A 67 2.65 -9.07 -1.07
C ALA A 67 3.56 -10.30 -1.23
N CYS A 68 3.03 -11.42 -1.73
CA CYS A 68 3.84 -12.60 -2.03
C CYS A 68 4.94 -12.30 -3.05
N ILE A 69 4.59 -11.62 -4.15
CA ILE A 69 5.52 -11.31 -5.24
C ILE A 69 6.61 -10.37 -4.72
N ILE A 70 6.21 -9.28 -4.05
CA ILE A 70 7.14 -8.28 -3.50
C ILE A 70 8.06 -8.93 -2.47
N ASP A 71 7.50 -9.72 -1.56
CA ASP A 71 8.28 -10.31 -0.49
C ASP A 71 9.29 -11.33 -1.03
N LYS A 72 8.88 -12.22 -1.96
CA LYS A 72 9.79 -13.16 -2.63
C LYS A 72 10.96 -12.46 -3.31
N LYS A 73 10.75 -11.26 -3.86
CA LYS A 73 11.78 -10.49 -4.56
C LYS A 73 12.71 -9.75 -3.58
N TYR A 74 12.17 -9.05 -2.58
CA TYR A 74 12.94 -8.05 -1.83
C TYR A 74 13.23 -8.40 -0.37
N PHE A 75 12.63 -9.45 0.20
CA PHE A 75 12.77 -9.73 1.62
C PHE A 75 14.21 -10.00 2.03
N GLY A 76 14.66 -9.32 3.09
CA GLY A 76 16.00 -9.53 3.65
C GLY A 76 17.13 -8.84 2.88
N GLU A 77 16.85 -8.22 1.73
CA GLU A 77 17.85 -7.46 0.98
C GLU A 77 18.44 -6.32 1.80
N ALA A 78 19.72 -6.01 1.55
CA ALA A 78 20.43 -4.93 2.20
C ALA A 78 19.95 -3.57 1.69
N VAL A 79 19.79 -2.64 2.62
CA VAL A 79 19.33 -1.26 2.40
C VAL A 79 19.95 -0.36 3.47
N PRO A 80 20.14 0.95 3.24
CA PRO A 80 20.85 1.84 4.18
C PRO A 80 20.32 1.81 5.63
N LYS A 81 18.99 1.66 5.78
CA LYS A 81 18.30 1.35 7.04
C LYS A 81 17.13 0.40 6.77
N LYS A 82 16.39 0.01 7.81
CA LYS A 82 15.20 -0.84 7.67
C LYS A 82 14.19 -0.20 6.70
N LEU A 83 13.74 -0.96 5.71
CA LEU A 83 12.67 -0.59 4.79
C LEU A 83 11.44 -1.47 5.05
N LYS A 84 10.27 -0.86 5.14
CA LYS A 84 8.98 -1.55 5.33
C LYS A 84 8.05 -1.28 4.17
N ILE A 85 7.42 -2.34 3.68
CA ILE A 85 6.42 -2.28 2.62
C ILE A 85 5.08 -2.75 3.19
N ALA A 86 4.01 -2.03 2.88
CA ALA A 86 2.66 -2.38 3.29
C ALA A 86 1.68 -2.34 2.11
N VAL A 87 0.80 -3.35 2.04
CA VAL A 87 -0.20 -3.52 0.97
C VAL A 87 -1.61 -3.56 1.58
N THR A 88 -2.45 -2.59 1.23
CA THR A 88 -3.86 -2.54 1.64
C THR A 88 -4.79 -2.59 0.43
N GLY A 89 -5.97 -3.18 0.63
CA GLY A 89 -6.91 -3.44 -0.45
C GLY A 89 -7.80 -2.26 -0.79
N CYS A 90 -7.91 -1.29 0.11
CA CYS A 90 -8.80 -0.13 -0.03
C CYS A 90 -8.36 1.03 0.87
N PRO A 91 -8.98 2.22 0.71
CA PRO A 91 -8.70 3.40 1.53
C PRO A 91 -9.01 3.29 3.03
N ALA A 92 -9.62 2.19 3.50
CA ALA A 92 -9.73 1.93 4.94
C ALA A 92 -8.36 1.70 5.62
N ALA A 93 -7.30 1.44 4.82
CA ALA A 93 -5.91 1.50 5.27
C ALA A 93 -5.57 0.66 6.51
N CYS A 94 -6.10 -0.57 6.62
CA CYS A 94 -5.96 -1.42 7.81
C CYS A 94 -4.50 -1.68 8.25
N VAL A 95 -3.56 -1.66 7.30
CA VAL A 95 -2.11 -1.86 7.56
C VAL A 95 -1.29 -0.56 7.48
N ARG A 96 -1.97 0.59 7.40
CA ARG A 96 -1.39 1.94 7.38
C ARG A 96 -0.27 2.10 6.33
N PRO A 97 -0.58 1.95 5.02
CA PRO A 97 0.43 2.07 3.96
C PRO A 97 1.17 3.42 4.00
N GLN A 98 0.50 4.50 4.40
CA GLN A 98 1.08 5.83 4.50
C GLN A 98 2.17 5.94 5.58
N ASP A 99 2.17 5.07 6.59
CA ASP A 99 3.15 5.12 7.70
C ASP A 99 4.39 4.23 7.44
N ASN A 100 4.42 3.55 6.29
CA ASN A 100 5.50 2.66 5.86
C ASN A 100 6.37 3.32 4.79
N ASP A 101 7.61 2.85 4.64
CA ASP A 101 8.56 3.45 3.69
C ASP A 101 8.01 3.40 2.26
N PHE A 102 7.31 2.31 1.92
CA PHE A 102 6.58 2.16 0.67
C PHE A 102 5.19 1.57 0.94
N GLY A 103 4.15 2.30 0.55
CA GLY A 103 2.76 1.94 0.80
C GLY A 103 2.00 1.72 -0.49
N ILE A 104 1.22 0.64 -0.57
CA ILE A 104 0.39 0.28 -1.72
C ILE A 104 -1.05 0.20 -1.24
N MET A 105 -1.95 0.91 -1.91
CA MET A 105 -3.36 1.02 -1.54
C MET A 105 -4.26 0.80 -2.76
N GLY A 106 -5.09 -0.23 -2.72
CA GLY A 106 -6.10 -0.44 -3.77
C GLY A 106 -7.06 0.73 -3.87
N THR A 107 -7.32 1.17 -5.09
CA THR A 107 -8.24 2.26 -5.43
C THR A 107 -8.98 1.96 -6.72
N VAL A 108 -10.15 2.55 -6.88
CA VAL A 108 -11.01 2.34 -8.06
C VAL A 108 -11.64 3.66 -8.49
N LYS A 109 -11.57 3.93 -9.79
CA LYS A 109 -12.26 5.04 -10.44
C LYS A 109 -13.72 4.63 -10.72
N PRO A 110 -14.71 5.25 -10.05
CA PRO A 110 -16.10 5.01 -10.34
C PRO A 110 -16.55 5.79 -11.58
N GLU A 111 -17.39 5.18 -12.41
CA GLU A 111 -18.07 5.81 -13.54
C GLU A 111 -19.59 5.66 -13.38
N VAL A 112 -20.34 6.70 -13.80
CA VAL A 112 -21.80 6.72 -13.76
C VAL A 112 -22.36 6.33 -15.12
N LEU A 113 -23.18 5.28 -15.15
CA LEU A 113 -24.02 4.94 -16.30
C LEU A 113 -25.40 5.55 -16.11
N GLU A 114 -25.66 6.64 -16.82
CA GLU A 114 -26.89 7.41 -16.68
C GLU A 114 -28.14 6.58 -16.99
N GLU A 115 -28.07 5.68 -17.98
CA GLU A 115 -29.16 4.78 -18.38
C GLU A 115 -29.72 3.93 -17.22
N ASN A 116 -28.87 3.56 -16.27
CA ASN A 116 -29.21 2.70 -15.14
C ASN A 116 -29.53 3.52 -13.88
N CYS A 117 -29.22 4.81 -13.88
CA CYS A 117 -29.38 5.67 -12.72
C CYS A 117 -30.83 6.14 -12.58
N VAL A 118 -31.43 5.81 -11.43
CA VAL A 118 -32.82 6.15 -11.07
C VAL A 118 -32.91 7.20 -9.96
N GLY A 119 -31.83 7.96 -9.71
CA GLY A 119 -31.83 9.05 -8.73
C GLY A 119 -32.03 8.66 -7.26
N CYS A 120 -31.88 7.38 -6.87
CA CYS A 120 -32.23 6.89 -5.53
C CYS A 120 -31.37 7.39 -4.34
N LYS A 121 -30.34 8.22 -4.59
CA LYS A 121 -29.44 8.84 -3.58
C LYS A 121 -28.66 7.88 -2.67
N ARG A 122 -28.62 6.59 -2.97
CA ARG A 122 -27.88 5.60 -2.14
C ARG A 122 -26.36 5.80 -2.21
N CYS A 123 -25.85 6.17 -3.38
CA CYS A 123 -24.44 6.49 -3.58
C CYS A 123 -24.01 7.77 -2.84
N GLU A 124 -24.84 8.80 -2.87
CA GLU A 124 -24.65 10.05 -2.13
C GLU A 124 -24.54 9.79 -0.62
N LYS A 125 -25.48 9.02 -0.05
CA LYS A 125 -25.44 8.61 1.37
C LYS A 125 -24.22 7.75 1.73
N ALA A 126 -23.73 6.95 0.80
CA ALA A 126 -22.56 6.10 1.02
C ALA A 126 -21.23 6.90 0.98
N CYS A 127 -21.21 8.04 0.30
CA CYS A 127 -20.01 8.84 0.08
C CYS A 127 -19.67 9.71 1.30
N LYS A 128 -18.77 9.22 2.15
CA LYS A 128 -18.31 9.95 3.34
C LYS A 128 -17.53 11.23 3.03
N MET A 129 -17.00 11.36 1.81
CA MET A 129 -16.26 12.55 1.37
C MET A 129 -17.17 13.61 0.74
N GLY A 130 -18.48 13.34 0.60
CA GLY A 130 -19.40 14.26 -0.09
C GLY A 130 -19.08 14.46 -1.58
N ALA A 131 -18.33 13.54 -2.18
CA ALA A 131 -17.90 13.60 -3.58
C ALA A 131 -19.01 13.22 -4.58
N ILE A 132 -20.17 12.76 -4.12
CA ILE A 132 -21.27 12.35 -5.01
C ILE A 132 -22.49 13.16 -4.67
N LYS A 133 -23.13 13.74 -5.69
CA LYS A 133 -24.42 14.41 -5.59
C LYS A 133 -25.36 13.88 -6.66
N VAL A 134 -26.64 13.75 -6.33
CA VAL A 134 -27.68 13.48 -7.33
C VAL A 134 -28.30 14.80 -7.77
N VAL A 135 -28.09 15.18 -9.02
CA VAL A 135 -28.63 16.38 -9.68
C VAL A 135 -29.48 15.91 -10.86
N GLU A 136 -30.69 16.47 -11.03
CA GLU A 136 -31.59 16.09 -12.13
C GLU A 136 -31.82 14.55 -12.23
N ASP A 137 -32.00 13.89 -11.09
CA ASP A 137 -32.17 12.44 -10.97
C ASP A 137 -31.00 11.57 -11.46
N LYS A 138 -29.83 12.16 -11.75
CA LYS A 138 -28.59 11.47 -12.11
C LYS A 138 -27.49 11.72 -11.10
N ALA A 139 -26.63 10.71 -10.91
CA ALA A 139 -25.51 10.84 -10.00
C ALA A 139 -24.36 11.55 -10.73
N SER A 140 -23.72 12.50 -10.07
CA SER A 140 -22.52 13.18 -10.54
C SER A 140 -21.42 13.04 -9.49
N ILE A 141 -20.19 12.85 -9.95
CA ILE A 141 -19.01 12.62 -9.11
C ILE A 141 -18.07 13.81 -9.22
N ASP A 142 -17.83 14.47 -8.09
CA ASP A 142 -16.79 15.47 -7.91
C ASP A 142 -15.44 14.74 -7.74
N THR A 143 -14.61 14.82 -8.77
CA THR A 143 -13.33 14.12 -8.83
C THR A 143 -12.30 14.67 -7.85
N GLU A 144 -12.38 15.95 -7.47
CA GLU A 144 -11.46 16.57 -6.52
C GLU A 144 -11.67 16.05 -5.09
N LYS A 145 -12.92 15.74 -4.73
CA LYS A 145 -13.26 15.17 -3.42
C LYS A 145 -13.21 13.65 -3.40
N CYS A 146 -13.20 13.00 -4.55
CA CYS A 146 -13.26 11.55 -4.64
C CYS A 146 -11.93 10.92 -4.22
N ILE A 147 -11.96 10.10 -3.17
CA ILE A 147 -10.78 9.34 -2.70
C ILE A 147 -10.67 7.94 -3.32
N LEU A 148 -11.45 7.65 -4.38
CA LEU A 148 -11.37 6.39 -5.14
C LEU A 148 -11.63 5.12 -4.30
N CYS A 149 -12.52 5.22 -3.30
CA CYS A 149 -12.78 4.14 -2.35
C CYS A 149 -13.78 3.08 -2.83
N GLY A 150 -14.54 3.34 -3.90
CA GLY A 150 -15.53 2.41 -4.45
C GLY A 150 -16.79 2.19 -3.59
N ALA A 151 -16.96 2.89 -2.47
CA ALA A 151 -18.14 2.74 -1.60
C ALA A 151 -19.47 2.98 -2.35
N CYS A 152 -19.45 3.88 -3.33
CA CYS A 152 -20.60 4.21 -4.15
C CYS A 152 -21.00 3.08 -5.12
N ILE A 153 -20.02 2.35 -5.67
CA ILE A 153 -20.20 1.17 -6.52
C ILE A 153 -20.89 0.08 -5.69
N ALA A 154 -20.33 -0.25 -4.52
CA ALA A 154 -20.92 -1.25 -3.62
C ALA A 154 -22.32 -0.87 -3.11
N ALA A 155 -22.63 0.43 -3.03
CA ALA A 155 -23.95 0.89 -2.63
C ALA A 155 -24.99 0.80 -3.75
N CYS A 156 -24.60 0.84 -5.02
CA CYS A 156 -25.54 0.85 -6.14
C CYS A 156 -26.21 -0.53 -6.31
N ARG A 157 -27.55 -0.57 -6.38
CA ARG A 157 -28.32 -1.81 -6.65
C ARG A 157 -28.82 -1.91 -8.09
N LYS A 158 -28.57 -0.88 -8.89
CA LYS A 158 -29.00 -0.78 -10.28
C LYS A 158 -27.81 -0.81 -11.23
N ASP A 159 -26.60 -1.06 -10.72
CA ASP A 159 -25.36 -1.08 -11.49
C ASP A 159 -25.10 0.18 -12.32
N ALA A 160 -25.65 1.31 -11.86
CA ALA A 160 -25.44 2.64 -12.41
C ALA A 160 -24.08 3.25 -12.03
N LEU A 161 -23.39 2.67 -11.05
CA LEU A 161 -22.03 3.04 -10.69
C LEU A 161 -21.16 1.81 -10.86
N ARG A 162 -20.17 1.89 -11.75
CA ARG A 162 -19.28 0.78 -12.07
C ARG A 162 -17.82 1.16 -11.88
N ALA A 163 -16.97 0.15 -11.82
CA ALA A 163 -15.52 0.32 -11.80
C ALA A 163 -15.04 0.52 -13.23
N GLU A 164 -14.67 1.75 -13.59
CA GLU A 164 -14.03 2.06 -14.89
C GLU A 164 -12.59 1.53 -14.89
N LYS A 165 -11.84 1.87 -13.83
CA LYS A 165 -10.45 1.48 -13.68
C LYS A 165 -10.16 1.12 -12.22
N THR A 166 -9.63 -0.08 -12.00
CA THR A 166 -9.11 -0.50 -10.69
C THR A 166 -7.59 -0.48 -10.74
N GLY A 167 -6.96 0.09 -9.73
CA GLY A 167 -5.50 0.21 -9.65
C GLY A 167 -5.02 0.38 -8.22
N CYS A 168 -3.81 0.90 -8.08
CA CYS A 168 -3.20 1.17 -6.79
C CYS A 168 -2.78 2.64 -6.68
N THR A 169 -3.08 3.26 -5.56
CA THR A 169 -2.41 4.47 -5.10
C THR A 169 -1.17 4.07 -4.30
N VAL A 170 -0.04 4.70 -4.61
CA VAL A 170 1.26 4.36 -4.01
C VAL A 170 1.79 5.54 -3.21
N PHE A 171 2.38 5.25 -2.06
CA PHE A 171 2.97 6.22 -1.15
C PHE A 171 4.44 5.87 -0.91
N ALA A 172 5.30 6.88 -0.77
CA ALA A 172 6.70 6.68 -0.41
C ALA A 172 7.17 7.66 0.68
N GLY A 173 8.13 7.21 1.48
CA GLY A 173 8.77 8.03 2.51
C GLY A 173 8.05 8.05 3.86
N GLY A 174 7.02 7.22 4.04
CA GLY A 174 6.35 7.09 5.33
C GLY A 174 7.25 6.43 6.38
N LYS A 175 7.13 6.85 7.64
CA LYS A 175 7.80 6.17 8.74
C LYS A 175 7.05 6.32 10.05
N ALA A 176 6.90 5.20 10.73
CA ALA A 176 6.75 5.16 12.18
C ALA A 176 8.13 5.09 12.87
N GLY A 177 8.27 5.73 14.03
CA GLY A 177 9.49 5.74 14.84
C GLY A 177 9.72 7.07 15.56
N LEU A 178 10.98 7.42 15.79
CA LEU A 178 11.39 8.62 16.53
C LEU A 178 10.85 9.92 15.94
N ARG A 179 10.83 10.03 14.61
CA ARG A 179 10.24 11.14 13.86
C ARG A 179 9.18 10.57 12.92
N PRO A 180 7.92 10.46 13.36
CA PRO A 180 6.86 9.90 12.53
C PRO A 180 6.52 10.87 11.39
N LYS A 181 6.27 10.33 10.21
CA LYS A 181 5.89 11.09 9.01
C LYS A 181 5.03 10.22 8.09
N GLN A 182 4.04 10.81 7.46
CA GLN A 182 3.26 10.14 6.42
C GLN A 182 3.97 10.22 5.07
N GLY A 183 3.86 9.15 4.29
CA GLY A 183 4.41 9.07 2.96
C GLY A 183 3.67 9.98 1.99
N THR A 184 4.41 10.52 1.04
CA THR A 184 3.86 11.31 -0.07
C THR A 184 3.21 10.38 -1.07
N LYS A 185 2.04 10.75 -1.61
CA LYS A 185 1.40 10.05 -2.72
C LYS A 185 2.23 10.27 -3.99
N ILE A 186 2.67 9.18 -4.63
CA ILE A 186 3.57 9.21 -5.80
C ILE A 186 2.95 8.59 -7.04
N LEU A 187 1.87 7.83 -6.87
CA LEU A 187 1.06 7.28 -7.96
C LEU A 187 -0.39 7.24 -7.50
N GLU A 188 -1.31 7.39 -8.46
CA GLU A 188 -2.74 7.20 -8.28
C GLU A 188 -3.27 6.34 -9.43
N LEU A 189 -4.20 5.41 -9.13
CA LEU A 189 -4.76 4.46 -10.10
C LEU A 189 -3.73 3.74 -10.98
N ALA A 190 -2.56 3.45 -10.41
CA ALA A 190 -1.48 2.80 -11.13
C ALA A 190 -1.79 1.33 -11.40
N GLU A 191 -1.41 0.89 -12.59
CA GLU A 191 -1.39 -0.52 -12.95
C GLU A 191 -0.23 -1.24 -12.29
N GLU A 192 -0.34 -2.56 -12.22
CA GLU A 192 0.67 -3.42 -11.60
C GLU A 192 2.07 -3.25 -12.22
N LYS A 193 2.15 -3.09 -13.55
CA LYS A 193 3.42 -2.84 -14.24
C LYS A 193 4.07 -1.55 -13.77
N GLN A 194 3.27 -0.49 -13.60
CA GLN A 194 3.75 0.81 -13.12
C GLN A 194 4.19 0.73 -11.66
N LEU A 195 3.42 0.02 -10.83
CA LEU A 195 3.74 -0.23 -9.42
C LEU A 195 5.12 -0.91 -9.28
N PHE A 196 5.36 -2.01 -9.99
CA PHE A 196 6.63 -2.73 -9.88
C PHE A 196 7.80 -1.94 -10.44
N SER A 197 7.60 -1.21 -11.54
CA SER A 197 8.64 -0.33 -12.10
C SER A 197 9.06 0.76 -11.11
N VAL A 198 8.10 1.43 -10.46
CA VAL A 198 8.40 2.45 -9.46
C VAL A 198 9.04 1.83 -8.23
N LEU A 199 8.55 0.69 -7.74
CA LEU A 199 9.15 0.01 -6.59
C LEU A 199 10.63 -0.32 -6.83
N GLU A 200 10.97 -0.86 -8.00
CA GLU A 200 12.35 -1.16 -8.38
C GLU A 200 13.23 0.08 -8.39
N LYS A 201 12.79 1.15 -9.06
CA LYS A 201 13.52 2.43 -9.07
C LYS A 201 13.64 3.05 -7.67
N THR A 202 12.64 2.90 -6.80
CA THR A 202 12.72 3.34 -5.41
C THR A 202 13.82 2.60 -4.65
N PHE A 203 13.97 1.29 -4.88
CA PHE A 203 15.05 0.50 -4.28
C PHE A 203 16.41 0.97 -4.77
N ASP A 204 16.57 1.18 -6.08
CA ASP A 204 17.83 1.63 -6.67
C ASP A 204 18.21 3.02 -6.17
N TYR A 205 17.25 3.95 -6.18
CA TYR A 205 17.44 5.29 -5.62
C TYR A 205 17.86 5.24 -4.15
N TYR A 206 17.17 4.43 -3.34
CA TYR A 206 17.49 4.33 -1.91
C TYR A 206 18.88 3.74 -1.66
N ARG A 207 19.30 2.76 -2.45
CA ARG A 207 20.65 2.16 -2.32
C ARG A 207 21.76 3.10 -2.75
N ASN A 208 21.53 3.87 -3.80
CA ASN A 208 22.56 4.73 -4.39
C ASN A 208 22.73 6.04 -3.62
N GLU A 209 21.64 6.63 -3.15
CA GLU A 209 21.63 7.98 -2.57
C GLU A 209 21.49 8.00 -1.04
N GLY A 210 21.09 6.87 -0.44
CA GLY A 210 20.81 6.75 0.98
C GLY A 210 22.08 6.67 1.83
N LEU A 211 22.18 7.54 2.84
CA LEU A 211 23.27 7.52 3.80
C LEU A 211 23.11 6.38 4.81
N GLU A 212 24.23 5.96 5.40
CA GLU A 212 24.21 4.90 6.40
C GLU A 212 23.29 5.25 7.58
N GLY A 213 22.30 4.40 7.85
CA GLY A 213 21.36 4.61 8.95
C GLY A 213 20.14 5.47 8.61
N GLU A 214 20.11 6.08 7.42
CA GLU A 214 19.04 6.95 6.93
C GLU A 214 17.84 6.15 6.42
N ARG A 215 16.61 6.58 6.75
CA ARG A 215 15.38 5.96 6.23
C ARG A 215 15.00 6.58 4.89
N LEU A 216 14.23 5.87 4.07
CA LEU A 216 13.76 6.40 2.78
C LEU A 216 13.06 7.76 2.92
N GLY A 217 12.21 7.93 3.94
CA GLY A 217 11.55 9.22 4.20
C GLY A 217 12.50 10.37 4.55
N ASP A 218 13.61 10.08 5.24
CA ASP A 218 14.63 11.08 5.57
C ASP A 218 15.47 11.43 4.33
N LEU A 219 15.79 10.43 3.50
CA LEU A 219 16.46 10.63 2.21
C LEU A 219 15.66 11.55 1.29
N ILE A 220 14.35 11.26 1.11
CA ILE A 220 13.46 12.07 0.26
C ILE A 220 13.35 13.50 0.78
N GLU A 221 13.34 13.69 2.10
CA GLU A 221 13.32 15.01 2.72
C GLU A 221 14.62 15.78 2.52
N ARG A 222 15.77 15.10 2.65
CA ARG A 222 17.10 15.70 2.48
C ARG A 222 17.39 16.09 1.03
N LEU A 223 17.01 15.25 0.07
CA LEU A 223 17.30 15.45 -1.36
C LEU A 223 16.18 16.14 -2.13
N GLY A 224 15.00 16.30 -1.51
CA GLY A 224 13.81 16.88 -2.13
C GLY A 224 12.96 15.83 -2.85
N ILE A 225 11.64 16.03 -2.77
CA ILE A 225 10.66 15.13 -3.39
C ILE A 225 10.76 15.13 -4.93
N GLU A 226 11.08 16.27 -5.53
CA GLU A 226 11.21 16.41 -6.98
C GLU A 226 12.31 15.51 -7.55
N ARG A 227 13.49 15.47 -6.90
CA ARG A 227 14.61 14.60 -7.31
C ARG A 227 14.25 13.12 -7.17
N TYR A 228 13.48 12.77 -6.15
CA TYR A 228 13.00 11.40 -5.98
C TYR A 228 12.00 11.01 -7.08
N LEU A 229 11.05 11.91 -7.39
CA LEU A 229 10.05 11.70 -8.43
C LEU A 229 10.70 11.55 -9.81
N ASP A 230 11.66 12.42 -10.15
CA ASP A 230 12.45 12.32 -11.38
C ASP A 230 13.18 10.97 -11.48
N ALA A 231 13.83 10.54 -10.40
CA ALA A 231 14.53 9.25 -10.36
C ALA A 231 13.61 8.03 -10.59
N ILE A 232 12.34 8.10 -10.14
CA ILE A 232 11.36 7.05 -10.42
C ILE A 232 10.64 7.24 -11.77
N GLY A 233 10.98 8.30 -12.53
CA GLY A 233 10.38 8.66 -13.81
C GLY A 233 8.95 9.17 -13.67
N ARG A 234 8.71 10.05 -12.69
CA ARG A 234 7.41 10.67 -12.40
C ARG A 234 7.55 12.16 -12.15
N SER A 235 6.47 12.88 -12.41
CA SER A 235 6.28 14.27 -11.99
C SER A 235 5.55 14.31 -10.63
N PRO A 236 5.60 15.42 -9.88
CA PRO A 236 4.73 15.62 -8.72
C PRO A 236 3.27 15.41 -9.15
N CYS A 237 2.52 14.61 -8.40
CA CYS A 237 1.11 14.37 -8.70
C CYS A 237 0.29 15.64 -8.46
N ASP A 238 0.26 16.55 -9.43
CA ASP A 238 -0.89 17.42 -9.67
C ASP A 238 -1.85 16.60 -10.54
N GLY A 239 -2.91 16.08 -9.92
CA GLY A 239 -3.96 15.22 -10.46
C GLY A 239 -3.86 14.84 -11.94
N ASP A 240 -3.32 13.66 -12.23
CA ASP A 240 -3.48 12.99 -13.53
C ASP A 240 -4.95 12.54 -13.67
N LEU A 241 -5.82 13.50 -13.95
CA LEU A 241 -7.14 13.33 -14.56
C LEU A 241 -7.05 13.91 -15.98
N SER A 242 -6.36 13.19 -16.86
CA SER A 242 -6.53 13.28 -18.31
C SER A 242 -6.95 11.92 -18.84
#